data_AF-A0A7S1RY21-F1
#
_entry.id   AF-A0A7S1RY21-F1
#
_cell.length_a   1.000
_cell.length_b   1.000
_cell.length_c   1.000
_cell.angle_alpha   90.00
_cell.angle_beta   90.00
_cell.angle_gamma   90.00
#
_symmetry.space_group_name_H-M   'P 1'
#
loop_
_entity.id
_entity.type
_entity.pdbx_description
1 polymer ?
#
loop_
_entity_poly.entity_id
_entity_poly.type
_entity_poly.pdbx_seq_one_letter_code
_entity_poly.pdbx_strand_id
1 'polypeptide(L)'
;QAGCDSRLSMTTGSVRIIDGGETLVCHRTGTSFVAAPVIQLLHAMHLTRRRIVLVREEEAEAPALLQVLKSIEEEEGQIVDVICGDTKRAVKKVRQLETLVSAATPRLAPSGHVLTSRALSEELPETGAYAERFPDLVRRMRTFILLLERLPHNTLVM
;
A
#
# COMPACT_ATOMS: atom_id res chain seq x y z
N GLN A 1 -4.94 -43.01 42.71
CA GLN A 1 -5.67 -42.36 41.60
C GLN A 1 -4.81 -41.19 41.14
N ALA A 2 -4.10 -41.34 40.03
CA ALA A 2 -3.21 -40.32 39.49
C ALA A 2 -4.03 -39.37 38.59
N GLY A 3 -4.08 -38.09 38.96
CA GLY A 3 -4.71 -37.04 38.17
C GLY A 3 -3.87 -36.77 36.93
N CYS A 4 -4.48 -36.97 35.76
CA CYS A 4 -3.92 -36.59 34.47
C CYS A 4 -4.09 -35.07 34.30
N ASP A 5 -3.17 -34.29 34.87
CA ASP A 5 -3.02 -32.86 34.55
C ASP A 5 -2.23 -32.74 33.23
N SER A 6 -2.88 -33.06 32.11
CA SER A 6 -2.37 -32.71 30.78
C SER A 6 -2.61 -31.22 30.52
N ARG A 7 -1.89 -30.35 31.23
CA ARG A 7 -1.74 -28.95 30.81
C ARG A 7 -0.99 -28.96 29.49
N LEU A 8 -1.75 -28.90 28.40
CA LEU A 8 -1.24 -28.54 27.08
C LEU A 8 -0.63 -27.14 27.21
N SER A 9 0.67 -27.08 27.51
CA SER A 9 1.47 -25.88 27.41
C SER A 9 1.48 -25.48 25.94
N MET A 10 0.56 -24.60 25.54
CA MET A 10 0.61 -24.00 24.20
C MET A 10 1.94 -23.25 24.10
N THR A 11 2.81 -23.70 23.19
CA THR A 11 4.10 -23.04 22.95
C THR A 11 3.85 -21.60 22.52
N THR A 12 4.19 -20.64 23.39
CA THR A 12 4.11 -19.23 23.06
C THR A 12 5.29 -18.84 22.19
N GLY A 13 5.02 -18.24 21.03
CA GLY A 13 6.00 -17.54 20.22
C GLY A 13 6.01 -16.04 20.53
N SER A 14 7.05 -15.33 20.09
CA SER A 14 7.13 -13.88 20.21
C SER A 14 7.68 -13.24 18.95
N VAL A 15 7.18 -12.05 18.63
CA VAL A 15 7.72 -11.18 17.58
C VAL A 15 8.15 -9.89 18.24
N ARG A 16 9.40 -9.47 18.01
CA ARG A 16 9.94 -8.19 18.49
C ARG A 16 10.25 -7.30 17.30
N ILE A 17 9.72 -6.08 17.33
CA ILE A 17 10.01 -5.02 16.36
C ILE A 17 10.96 -4.04 17.04
N ILE A 18 12.04 -3.69 16.36
CA ILE A 18 13.09 -2.81 16.86
C ILE A 18 13.23 -1.67 15.85
N ASP A 19 13.47 -0.45 16.37
CA ASP A 19 13.70 0.76 15.58
C ASP A 19 12.60 1.03 14.53
N GLY A 20 11.33 0.92 14.96
CA GLY A 20 10.19 1.26 14.13
C GLY A 20 9.93 0.35 12.93
N GLY A 21 10.57 -0.83 12.86
CA GLY A 21 10.40 -1.79 11.77
C GLY A 21 11.70 -2.17 11.06
N GLU A 22 12.82 -1.49 11.35
CA GLU A 22 14.11 -1.80 10.72
C GLU A 22 14.59 -3.22 11.01
N THR A 23 14.34 -3.72 12.22
CA THR A 23 14.69 -5.10 12.60
C THR A 23 13.49 -5.82 13.21
N LEU A 24 13.23 -7.03 12.71
CA LEU A 24 12.19 -7.92 13.20
C LEU A 24 12.81 -9.25 13.67
N VAL A 25 12.62 -9.57 14.96
CA VAL A 25 13.13 -10.81 15.56
C VAL A 25 11.96 -11.72 15.91
N CYS A 26 11.95 -12.92 15.31
CA CYS A 26 10.94 -13.95 15.56
C CYS A 26 11.52 -15.06 16.44
N HIS A 27 10.83 -15.43 17.51
CA HIS A 27 11.15 -16.61 18.32
C HIS A 27 9.95 -17.56 18.37
N ARG A 28 10.20 -18.83 18.03
CA ARG A 28 9.20 -19.93 18.13
C ARG A 28 7.86 -19.61 17.44
N THR A 29 7.89 -18.90 16.31
CA THR A 29 6.71 -18.58 15.48
C THR A 29 6.42 -19.66 14.41
N GLY A 30 7.25 -20.70 14.33
CA GLY A 30 7.18 -21.75 13.30
C GLY A 30 5.80 -22.41 13.23
N THR A 31 5.35 -22.67 11.99
CA THR A 31 4.06 -23.29 11.59
C THR A 31 2.77 -22.57 11.99
N SER A 32 2.84 -21.41 12.64
CA SER A 32 1.63 -20.64 12.97
C SER A 32 1.06 -19.96 11.71
N PHE A 33 -0.08 -20.48 11.24
CA PHE A 33 -0.88 -19.89 10.16
C PHE A 33 -1.34 -18.47 10.46
N VAL A 34 -1.39 -18.08 11.74
CA VAL A 34 -1.77 -16.73 12.18
C VAL A 34 -0.55 -15.82 12.30
N ALA A 35 0.58 -16.33 12.81
CA ALA A 35 1.77 -15.51 13.01
C ALA A 35 2.38 -15.03 11.68
N ALA A 36 2.39 -15.87 10.64
CA ALA A 36 3.00 -15.50 9.37
C ALA A 36 2.36 -14.25 8.70
N PRO A 37 1.02 -14.15 8.55
CA PRO A 37 0.37 -12.92 8.08
C PRO A 37 0.66 -11.69 8.93
N VAL A 38 0.69 -11.84 10.26
CA VAL A 38 0.96 -10.74 11.19
C VAL A 38 2.40 -10.27 11.04
N ILE A 39 3.37 -11.18 10.97
CA ILE A 39 4.78 -10.85 10.76
C ILE A 39 4.98 -10.14 9.42
N GLN A 40 4.32 -10.60 8.35
CA GLN A 40 4.36 -9.92 7.04
C GLN A 40 3.83 -8.49 7.12
N LEU A 41 2.72 -8.27 7.81
CA LEU A 41 2.17 -6.93 8.02
C LEU A 41 3.14 -6.06 8.83
N LEU A 42 3.67 -6.57 9.94
CA LEU A 42 4.60 -5.83 10.79
C LEU A 42 5.90 -5.47 10.06
N HIS A 43 6.35 -6.30 9.11
CA HIS A 43 7.49 -6.01 8.24
C HIS A 43 7.15 -4.98 7.14
N ALA A 44 5.87 -4.82 6.81
CA ALA A 44 5.41 -3.87 5.80
C ALA A 44 5.17 -2.48 6.39
N MET A 45 4.81 -2.38 7.67
CA MET A 45 4.47 -1.12 8.33
C MET A 45 5.70 -0.21 8.53
N HIS A 46 5.48 1.09 8.41
CA HIS A 46 6.42 2.10 8.89
C HIS A 46 5.71 3.14 9.76
N LEU A 47 6.47 3.80 10.64
CA LEU A 47 5.93 4.80 11.56
C LEU A 47 6.01 6.24 11.04
N THR A 48 6.61 6.45 9.86
CA THR A 48 6.66 7.77 9.21
C THR A 48 5.25 8.29 8.96
N ARG A 49 4.98 9.53 9.40
CA ARG A 49 3.73 10.22 9.10
C ARG A 49 3.59 10.36 7.58
N ARG A 50 2.49 9.83 7.03
CA ARG A 50 2.12 9.91 5.60
C ARG A 50 0.61 10.09 5.44
N ARG A 51 0.18 10.63 4.31
CA ARG A 51 -1.22 10.70 3.89
C ARG A 51 -1.46 9.74 2.72
N ILE A 52 -2.50 8.92 2.82
CA ILE A 52 -3.00 8.10 1.71
C ILE A 52 -4.35 8.69 1.28
N VAL A 53 -4.42 9.18 0.05
CA VAL A 53 -5.63 9.74 -0.54
C VAL A 53 -6.20 8.74 -1.54
N LEU A 54 -7.43 8.31 -1.30
CA LEU A 54 -8.14 7.41 -2.19
C LEU A 54 -9.13 8.22 -3.03
N VAL A 55 -9.02 8.13 -4.36
CA VAL A 55 -9.91 8.83 -5.30
C VAL A 55 -10.52 7.80 -6.24
N ARG A 56 -11.83 7.89 -6.49
CA ARG A 56 -12.44 7.06 -7.53
C ARG A 56 -12.00 7.54 -8.89
N GLU A 57 -11.52 6.64 -9.74
CA GLU A 57 -11.07 6.93 -11.11
C GLU A 57 -12.10 7.77 -11.89
N GLU A 58 -13.40 7.57 -11.67
CA GLU A 58 -14.47 8.28 -12.36
C GLU A 58 -14.58 9.77 -12.00
N GLU A 59 -14.24 10.12 -10.76
CA GLU A 59 -14.36 11.47 -10.19
C GLU A 59 -13.06 12.26 -10.32
N ALA A 60 -11.98 11.58 -10.66
CA ALA A 60 -10.62 12.09 -10.63
C ALA A 60 -10.27 12.88 -11.90
N GLU A 61 -10.67 14.13 -12.02
CA GLU A 61 -10.26 14.98 -13.16
C GLU A 61 -8.82 15.48 -12.97
N ALA A 62 -7.98 15.38 -14.01
CA ALA A 62 -6.54 15.66 -13.91
C ALA A 62 -6.20 17.07 -13.34
N PRO A 63 -6.92 18.16 -13.68
CA PRO A 63 -6.66 19.47 -13.07
C PRO A 63 -6.98 19.53 -11.58
N ALA A 64 -8.04 18.85 -11.14
CA ALA A 64 -8.42 18.81 -9.72
C ALA A 64 -7.42 17.96 -8.92
N LEU A 65 -6.98 16.83 -9.48
CA LEU A 65 -5.93 16.01 -8.89
C LEU A 65 -4.63 16.80 -8.72
N LEU A 66 -4.24 17.60 -9.71
CA LEU A 66 -3.05 18.44 -9.61
C LEU A 66 -3.14 19.44 -8.45
N GLN A 67 -4.31 20.04 -8.22
CA GLN A 67 -4.51 20.94 -7.08
C GLN A 67 -4.38 20.21 -5.74
N VAL A 68 -4.96 19.00 -5.64
CA VAL A 68 -4.84 18.17 -4.45
C VAL A 68 -3.38 17.78 -4.18
N LEU A 69 -2.65 17.35 -5.21
CA LEU A 69 -1.23 17.00 -5.10
C LEU A 69 -0.42 18.19 -4.59
N LYS A 70 -0.56 19.37 -5.22
CA LYS A 70 0.13 20.58 -4.79
C LYS A 70 -0.19 20.97 -3.36
N SER A 71 -1.45 20.92 -2.96
CA SER A 71 -1.85 21.23 -1.57
C SER A 71 -1.14 20.31 -0.57
N ILE A 72 -1.07 19.00 -0.87
CA ILE A 72 -0.42 18.04 0.01
C ILE A 72 1.10 18.25 0.03
N GLU A 73 1.72 18.44 -1.13
CA GLU A 73 3.15 18.69 -1.25
C GLU A 73 3.56 19.99 -0.54
N GLU A 74 2.76 21.05 -0.65
CA GLU A 74 2.96 22.33 0.03
C GLU A 74 2.77 22.23 1.56
N GLU A 75 1.76 21.50 2.03
CA GLU A 75 1.46 21.34 3.46
C GLU A 75 2.47 20.43 4.18
N GLU A 76 2.86 19.32 3.56
CA GLU A 76 3.70 18.31 4.20
C GLU A 76 5.18 18.42 3.79
N GLY A 77 5.51 19.24 2.78
CA GLY A 77 6.88 19.40 2.28
C GLY A 77 7.47 18.10 1.70
N GLN A 78 6.60 17.18 1.29
CA GLN A 78 6.95 15.84 0.82
C GLN A 78 6.26 15.56 -0.51
N ILE A 79 6.98 14.85 -1.38
CA ILE A 79 6.49 14.38 -2.68
C ILE A 79 5.32 13.41 -2.48
N VAL A 80 4.36 13.42 -3.41
CA VAL A 80 3.23 12.50 -3.44
C VAL A 80 3.38 11.50 -4.59
N ASP A 81 3.43 10.20 -4.27
CA ASP A 81 3.39 9.15 -5.28
C ASP A 81 1.96 8.94 -5.80
N VAL A 82 1.82 8.70 -7.11
CA VAL A 82 0.52 8.47 -7.74
C VAL A 82 0.44 7.03 -8.19
N ILE A 83 -0.53 6.30 -7.64
CA ILE A 83 -0.82 4.91 -8.00
C ILE A 83 -2.12 4.86 -8.76
N CYS A 84 -2.11 4.26 -9.94
CA CYS A 84 -3.32 4.10 -10.74
C CYS A 84 -3.56 2.65 -11.15
N GLY A 85 -4.83 2.29 -11.33
CA GLY A 85 -5.19 1.06 -12.02
C GLY A 85 -4.62 0.94 -13.43
N ASP A 86 -4.64 -0.27 -13.99
CA ASP A 86 -4.13 -0.55 -15.34
C ASP A 86 -5.18 -0.29 -16.46
N THR A 87 -6.30 0.36 -16.12
CA THR A 87 -7.35 0.66 -17.10
C THR A 87 -6.86 1.72 -18.10
N LYS A 88 -7.33 1.65 -19.35
CA LYS A 88 -6.99 2.67 -20.37
C LYS A 88 -7.36 4.08 -19.92
N ARG A 89 -8.42 4.22 -19.11
CA ARG A 89 -8.92 5.50 -18.61
C ARG A 89 -8.03 6.02 -17.48
N ALA A 90 -7.62 5.17 -16.53
CA ALA A 90 -6.66 5.51 -15.47
C ALA A 90 -5.32 5.97 -16.06
N VAL A 91 -4.75 5.17 -16.96
CA VAL A 91 -3.47 5.50 -17.63
C VAL A 91 -3.58 6.81 -18.42
N LYS A 92 -4.70 7.05 -19.11
CA LYS A 92 -4.91 8.32 -19.83
C LYS A 92 -4.95 9.52 -18.87
N LYS A 93 -5.67 9.41 -17.74
CA LYS A 93 -5.77 10.47 -16.73
C LYS A 93 -4.42 10.79 -16.11
N VAL A 94 -3.65 9.76 -15.79
CA VAL A 94 -2.30 9.92 -15.27
C VAL A 94 -1.36 10.59 -16.27
N ARG A 95 -1.38 10.21 -17.56
CA ARG A 95 -0.59 10.91 -18.58
C ARG A 95 -0.96 12.38 -18.75
N GLN A 96 -2.26 12.70 -18.62
CA GLN A 96 -2.71 14.08 -18.61
C GLN A 96 -2.18 14.83 -17.39
N LEU A 97 -2.20 14.19 -16.22
CA LEU A 97 -1.64 14.74 -15.00
C LEU A 97 -0.13 14.98 -15.10
N GLU A 98 0.65 14.02 -15.60
CA GLU A 98 2.10 14.16 -15.86
C GLU A 98 2.40 15.36 -16.77
N THR A 99 1.59 15.55 -17.81
CA THR A 99 1.72 16.69 -18.73
C THR A 99 1.47 18.01 -18.00
N LEU A 100 0.44 18.07 -17.15
CA LEU A 100 0.11 19.26 -16.37
C LEU A 100 1.18 19.57 -15.30
N VAL A 101 1.72 18.55 -14.62
CA VAL A 101 2.81 18.69 -13.65
C VAL A 101 4.07 19.23 -14.34
N SER A 102 4.43 18.67 -15.49
CA SER A 102 5.59 19.10 -16.28
C SER A 102 5.45 20.56 -16.76
N ALA A 103 4.25 20.95 -17.17
CA ALA A 103 3.95 22.32 -17.60
C ALA A 103 3.96 23.32 -16.41
N ALA A 104 3.49 22.90 -15.24
CA ALA A 104 3.37 23.78 -14.08
C ALA A 104 4.68 23.97 -13.31
N THR A 105 5.63 23.04 -13.43
CA THR A 105 6.85 23.00 -12.60
C THR A 105 8.06 22.50 -13.40
N PRO A 106 8.56 23.28 -14.38
CA PRO A 106 9.65 22.85 -15.27
C PRO A 106 11.03 22.72 -14.58
N ARG A 107 11.13 23.01 -13.27
CA ARG A 107 12.40 23.04 -12.51
C ARG A 107 12.49 22.01 -11.37
N LEU A 108 11.40 21.33 -11.06
CA LEU A 108 11.40 20.20 -10.12
C LEU A 108 11.37 18.93 -10.96
N ALA A 109 12.33 18.04 -10.74
CA ALA A 109 12.26 16.66 -11.27
C ALA A 109 10.86 16.10 -10.99
N PRO A 110 10.27 15.29 -11.89
CA PRO A 110 8.87 14.86 -11.80
C PRO A 110 8.57 14.42 -10.37
N SER A 111 7.82 15.24 -9.66
CA SER A 111 7.49 15.02 -8.27
C SER A 111 6.39 13.97 -8.25
N GLY A 112 6.74 12.79 -7.73
CA GLY A 112 5.88 11.63 -7.61
C GLY A 112 6.23 10.57 -8.64
N HIS A 113 6.54 9.36 -8.18
CA HIS A 113 6.57 8.23 -9.09
C HIS A 113 5.12 7.90 -9.47
N VAL A 114 4.85 7.90 -10.77
CA VAL A 114 3.63 7.30 -11.31
C VAL A 114 3.85 5.81 -11.36
N LEU A 115 3.11 5.07 -10.54
CA LEU A 115 3.19 3.61 -10.46
C LEU A 115 1.86 3.03 -10.88
N THR A 116 1.86 2.10 -11.84
CA THR A 116 0.64 1.34 -12.11
C THR A 116 0.50 0.21 -11.10
N SER A 117 -0.73 -0.23 -10.81
CA SER A 117 -0.98 -1.38 -9.95
C SER A 117 -0.19 -2.62 -10.40
N ARG A 118 -0.08 -2.85 -11.71
CA ARG A 118 0.73 -3.95 -12.27
C ARG A 118 2.23 -3.77 -12.04
N ALA A 119 2.74 -2.55 -12.11
CA ALA A 119 4.16 -2.28 -11.83
C ALA A 119 4.51 -2.52 -10.36
N LEU A 120 3.54 -2.34 -9.46
CA LEU A 120 3.68 -2.59 -8.03
C LEU A 120 3.56 -4.06 -7.64
N SER A 121 2.84 -4.86 -8.44
CA SER A 121 2.62 -6.27 -8.15
C SER A 121 2.37 -7.05 -9.44
N GLU A 122 3.36 -7.83 -9.87
CA GLU A 122 3.24 -8.81 -10.97
C GLU A 122 2.11 -9.83 -10.72
N GLU A 123 1.72 -10.01 -9.46
CA GLU A 123 0.67 -10.93 -9.02
C GLU A 123 -0.76 -10.34 -9.05
N LEU A 124 -0.95 -9.05 -9.38
CA LEU A 124 -2.31 -8.50 -9.47
C LEU A 124 -2.94 -8.92 -10.82
N PRO A 125 -3.91 -9.86 -10.83
CA PRO A 125 -4.52 -10.30 -12.08
C PRO A 125 -5.28 -9.13 -12.72
N GLU A 126 -5.26 -9.08 -14.05
CA GLU A 126 -5.99 -8.07 -14.82
C GLU A 126 -7.46 -8.05 -14.38
N THR A 127 -7.96 -6.87 -14.04
CA THR A 127 -9.36 -6.64 -13.63
C THR A 127 -10.30 -6.96 -14.80
N GLY A 128 -10.67 -8.24 -14.91
CA GLY A 128 -11.58 -8.77 -15.92
C GLY A 128 -12.78 -9.54 -15.32
N ALA A 129 -13.00 -9.50 -14.01
CA ALA A 129 -14.03 -10.31 -13.36
C ALA A 129 -15.33 -9.52 -13.16
N TYR A 130 -16.21 -9.53 -14.16
CA TYR A 130 -17.64 -9.38 -13.91
C TYR A 130 -18.06 -10.53 -12.97
N ALA A 131 -18.37 -10.21 -11.71
CA ALA A 131 -18.79 -11.11 -10.60
C ALA A 131 -17.72 -11.62 -9.60
N GLU A 132 -16.66 -10.85 -9.33
CA GLU A 132 -15.84 -11.10 -8.12
C GLU A 132 -16.66 -10.84 -6.84
N ARG A 133 -16.57 -11.73 -5.85
CA ARG A 133 -17.19 -11.51 -4.52
C ARG A 133 -16.29 -10.62 -3.68
N PHE A 134 -16.88 -9.82 -2.80
CA PHE A 134 -16.13 -8.91 -1.92
C PHE A 134 -14.99 -9.59 -1.13
N PRO A 135 -15.13 -10.81 -0.56
CA PRO A 135 -14.03 -11.47 0.13
C PRO A 135 -12.84 -11.82 -0.78
N ASP A 136 -13.10 -12.11 -2.04
CA ASP A 136 -12.07 -12.44 -3.02
C ASP A 136 -11.34 -11.16 -3.46
N LEU A 137 -12.08 -10.06 -3.63
CA LEU A 137 -11.50 -8.73 -3.81
C LEU A 137 -10.59 -8.35 -2.65
N VAL A 138 -11.02 -8.54 -1.39
CA VAL A 138 -10.19 -8.25 -0.20
C VAL A 138 -8.92 -9.09 -0.20
N ARG A 139 -9.00 -10.37 -0.56
CA ARG A 139 -7.81 -11.25 -0.67
C ARG A 139 -6.86 -10.75 -1.75
N ARG A 140 -7.38 -10.35 -2.90
CA ARG A 140 -6.60 -9.80 -4.01
C ARG A 140 -5.94 -8.45 -3.65
N MET A 141 -6.66 -7.59 -2.94
CA MET A 141 -6.15 -6.31 -2.47
C MET A 141 -5.12 -6.44 -1.34
N ARG A 142 -4.96 -7.61 -0.71
CA ARG A 142 -4.02 -7.79 0.40
C ARG A 142 -2.59 -7.41 0.01
N THR A 143 -2.11 -7.87 -1.14
CA THR A 143 -0.76 -7.51 -1.62
C THR A 143 -0.64 -6.00 -1.86
N PHE A 144 -1.68 -5.40 -2.44
CA PHE A 144 -1.74 -3.96 -2.67
C PHE A 144 -1.71 -3.16 -1.36
N ILE A 145 -2.47 -3.56 -0.35
CA ILE A 145 -2.47 -2.92 0.98
C ILE A 145 -1.08 -3.05 1.63
N LEU A 146 -0.45 -4.21 1.56
CA LEU A 146 0.91 -4.39 2.09
C LEU A 146 1.94 -3.53 1.35
N LEU A 147 1.76 -3.29 0.05
CA LEU A 147 2.61 -2.38 -0.71
C LEU A 147 2.38 -0.93 -0.28
N LEU A 148 1.12 -0.49 -0.14
CA LEU A 148 0.80 0.82 0.40
C LEU A 148 1.38 1.05 1.79
N GLU A 149 1.42 0.01 2.63
CA GLU A 149 2.04 0.10 3.95
C GLU A 149 3.55 0.36 3.90
N ARG A 150 4.23 -0.12 2.84
CA ARG A 150 5.67 -0.01 2.66
C ARG A 150 6.12 1.30 2.04
N LEU A 151 5.22 2.08 1.43
CA LEU A 151 5.57 3.32 0.76
C LEU A 151 5.78 4.44 1.78
N PRO A 152 7.01 4.96 1.95
CA PRO A 152 7.35 5.95 3.00
C PRO A 152 6.76 7.35 2.77
N HIS A 153 6.15 7.58 1.61
CA HIS A 153 5.73 8.88 1.13
C HIS A 153 4.21 9.05 1.17
N ASN A 154 3.75 10.29 0.98
CA ASN A 154 2.36 10.54 0.70
C ASN A 154 1.97 9.83 -0.60
N THR A 155 0.75 9.29 -0.66
CA THR A 155 0.31 8.50 -1.80
C THR A 155 -1.10 8.88 -2.20
N LEU A 156 -1.32 9.06 -3.50
CA LEU A 156 -2.63 9.21 -4.11
C LEU A 156 -2.93 7.94 -4.91
N VAL A 157 -4.05 7.28 -4.61
CA VAL A 157 -4.48 6.04 -5.26
C VAL A 157 -5.75 6.28 -6.06
N MET A 158 -5.76 5.82 -7.33
CA MET A 158 -6.83 6.01 -8.32
C MET A 158 -7.34 4.71 -8.93
#